data_AF-A0A1W9HZ07-F1
#
_entry.id   AF-A0A1W9HZ07-F1
#
_cell.length_a   1.000
_cell.length_b   1.000
_cell.length_c   1.000
_cell.angle_alpha   90.00
_cell.angle_beta   90.00
_cell.angle_gamma   90.00
#
_symmetry.space_group_name_H-M   'P 1'
#
loop_
_entity.id
_entity.type
_entity.pdbx_description
1 polymer ?
#
loop_
_entity_poly.entity_id
_entity_poly.type
_entity_poly.pdbx_seq_one_letter_code
_entity_poly.pdbx_strand_id
1 'polypeptide(L)'
;MESQKTGAPGPKLVEPLGCNKTYPAQWKRANLDIAELARKRFIENWPRKRLVNHFNRSHNTITWWIGKLKKLKFRHEGIPLELQNKLKAVTKK
;
A
#
# COMPACT_ATOMS: atom_id res chain seq x y z
N MET A 1 9.53 59.96 -30.15
CA MET A 1 9.80 58.78 -31.01
C MET A 1 10.39 57.71 -30.11
N GLU A 2 9.56 56.73 -29.73
CA GLU A 2 9.91 55.66 -28.78
C GLU A 2 10.73 54.55 -29.46
N SER A 3 11.90 54.25 -28.89
CA SER A 3 12.73 53.11 -29.28
C SER A 3 12.20 51.84 -28.62
N GLN A 4 11.67 50.92 -29.43
CA GLN A 4 11.20 49.61 -28.97
C GLN A 4 12.40 48.69 -28.65
N LYS A 5 12.40 48.14 -27.43
CA LYS A 5 13.42 47.23 -26.91
C LYS A 5 13.31 45.85 -27.57
N THR A 6 14.41 45.37 -28.14
CA THR A 6 14.62 43.97 -28.55
C THR A 6 14.75 43.07 -27.32
N GLY A 7 13.72 42.27 -27.04
CA GLY A 7 13.77 41.16 -26.07
C GLY A 7 13.96 39.82 -26.78
N ALA A 8 14.85 38.97 -26.24
CA ALA A 8 15.15 37.65 -26.78
C ALA A 8 13.92 36.72 -26.79
N PRO A 9 13.75 35.85 -27.81
CA PRO A 9 12.65 34.90 -27.83
C PRO A 9 12.79 33.89 -26.69
N GLY A 10 11.81 33.84 -25.80
CA GLY A 10 11.73 32.84 -24.73
C GLY A 10 11.63 31.42 -25.29
N PRO A 11 11.98 30.39 -24.50
CA PRO A 11 11.96 29.00 -24.96
C PRO A 11 10.55 28.60 -25.41
N LYS A 12 10.46 28.08 -26.63
CA LYS A 12 9.22 27.58 -27.23
C LYS A 12 8.79 26.32 -26.45
N LEU A 13 7.65 26.40 -25.76
CA LEU A 13 7.00 25.24 -25.13
C LEU A 13 6.62 24.24 -26.23
N VAL A 14 7.49 23.26 -26.46
CA VAL A 14 7.18 22.06 -27.25
C VAL A 14 6.18 21.23 -26.47
N GLU A 15 5.12 20.80 -27.15
CA GLU A 15 4.03 19.99 -26.60
C GLU A 15 4.55 18.83 -25.74
N PRO A 16 3.88 18.51 -24.60
CA PRO A 16 4.35 17.43 -23.75
C PRO A 16 4.36 16.13 -24.53
N LEU A 17 5.54 15.50 -24.65
CA LEU A 17 5.71 14.17 -25.22
C LEU A 17 4.76 13.21 -24.48
N GLY A 18 3.65 12.85 -25.14
CA GLY A 18 2.64 11.92 -24.66
C GLY A 18 3.12 10.47 -24.59
N CYS A 19 4.29 10.23 -23.99
CA CYS A 19 4.80 8.90 -23.71
C CYS A 19 4.25 8.45 -22.36
N ASN A 20 2.97 8.06 -22.32
CA ASN A 20 2.42 7.19 -21.28
C ASN A 20 2.99 5.77 -21.42
N LYS A 21 4.32 5.62 -21.42
CA LYS A 21 4.95 4.32 -21.25
C LYS A 21 4.82 3.96 -19.78
N THR A 22 3.81 3.16 -19.48
CA THR A 22 3.61 2.60 -18.14
C THR A 22 4.78 1.66 -17.84
N TYR A 23 5.73 2.10 -17.03
CA TYR A 23 6.85 1.25 -16.63
C TYR A 23 6.31 0.12 -15.74
N PRO A 24 6.59 -1.17 -16.02
CA PRO A 24 6.17 -2.27 -15.16
C PRO A 24 6.74 -2.16 -13.73
N ALA A 25 7.81 -1.39 -13.52
CA ALA A 25 8.32 -1.04 -12.18
C ALA A 25 7.34 -0.19 -11.34
N GLN A 26 6.41 0.53 -11.98
CA GLN A 26 5.32 1.26 -11.31
C GLN A 26 4.12 0.38 -10.96
N TRP A 27 4.13 -0.91 -11.33
CA TRP A 27 3.15 -1.85 -10.80
C TRP A 27 3.41 -2.00 -9.31
N LYS A 28 2.62 -1.27 -8.50
CA LYS A 28 2.53 -1.51 -7.06
C LYS A 28 2.25 -2.99 -6.89
N ARG A 29 3.26 -3.77 -6.51
CA ARG A 29 3.12 -5.18 -6.10
C ARG A 29 1.85 -5.26 -5.28
N ALA A 30 0.90 -6.10 -5.71
CA ALA A 30 -0.45 -6.20 -5.14
C ALA A 30 -0.43 -5.92 -3.63
N ASN A 31 -1.10 -4.83 -3.22
CA ASN A 31 -1.10 -4.42 -1.82
C ASN A 31 -1.46 -5.65 -0.99
N LEU A 32 -0.63 -5.97 0.00
CA LEU A 32 -0.91 -7.07 0.92
C LEU A 32 -2.30 -6.85 1.50
N ASP A 33 -3.20 -7.82 1.37
CA ASP A 33 -4.52 -7.70 1.96
C ASP A 33 -4.44 -7.86 3.48
N ILE A 34 -4.52 -6.72 4.16
CA ILE A 34 -4.30 -6.64 5.61
C ILE A 34 -5.48 -7.22 6.37
N ALA A 35 -6.71 -7.13 5.84
CA ALA A 35 -7.89 -7.77 6.39
C ALA A 35 -7.74 -9.29 6.35
N GLU A 36 -7.35 -9.83 5.19
CA GLU A 36 -7.19 -11.25 5.02
C GLU A 36 -6.03 -11.78 5.88
N LEU A 37 -4.91 -11.06 5.96
CA LEU A 37 -3.82 -11.40 6.86
C LEU A 37 -4.28 -11.46 8.33
N ALA A 38 -5.03 -10.46 8.78
CA ALA A 38 -5.53 -10.40 10.14
C ALA A 38 -6.51 -11.56 10.41
N ARG A 39 -7.45 -11.82 9.49
CA ARG A 39 -8.39 -12.93 9.57
C ARG A 39 -7.67 -14.27 9.67
N LYS A 40 -6.80 -14.59 8.72
CA LYS A 40 -6.09 -15.87 8.69
C LYS A 40 -5.20 -16.05 9.92
N ARG A 41 -4.56 -14.99 10.40
CA ARG A 41 -3.66 -15.08 11.56
C ARG A 41 -4.40 -15.22 12.89
N PHE A 42 -5.44 -14.43 13.12
CA PHE A 42 -6.05 -14.32 14.45
C PHE A 42 -7.36 -15.10 14.58
N ILE A 43 -8.12 -15.28 13.50
CA ILE A 43 -9.38 -16.06 13.52
C ILE A 43 -9.07 -17.52 13.18
N GLU A 44 -8.34 -17.78 12.10
CA GLU A 44 -8.02 -19.14 11.66
C GLU A 44 -6.73 -19.70 12.30
N ASN A 45 -6.02 -18.88 13.08
CA ASN A 45 -4.78 -19.23 13.78
C ASN A 45 -3.67 -19.81 12.88
N TRP A 46 -3.55 -19.36 11.62
CA TRP A 46 -2.56 -19.89 10.70
C TRP A 46 -1.12 -19.59 11.15
N PRO A 47 -0.18 -20.55 10.99
CA PRO A 47 1.23 -20.33 11.30
C PRO A 47 1.87 -19.35 10.30
N ARG A 48 2.86 -18.58 10.77
CA ARG A 48 3.54 -17.54 9.96
C ARG A 48 4.13 -18.08 8.66
N LYS A 49 4.71 -19.29 8.67
CA LYS A 49 5.24 -19.96 7.47
C LYS A 49 4.16 -20.15 6.40
N ARG A 50 2.93 -20.49 6.80
CA ARG A 50 1.79 -20.67 5.88
C ARG A 50 1.32 -19.33 5.31
N LEU A 51 1.34 -18.26 6.11
CA LEU A 51 1.01 -16.91 5.66
C LEU A 51 2.02 -16.37 4.65
N VAL A 52 3.32 -16.61 4.88
CA VAL A 52 4.40 -16.25 3.95
C VAL A 52 4.16 -16.89 2.57
N ASN A 53 3.83 -18.19 2.55
CA ASN A 53 3.55 -18.91 1.32
C ASN A 53 2.25 -18.41 0.65
N HIS A 54 1.18 -18.24 1.42
CA HIS A 54 -0.13 -17.80 0.90
C HIS A 54 -0.09 -16.40 0.27
N PHE A 55 0.56 -15.45 0.93
CA PHE A 55 0.66 -14.08 0.43
C PHE A 55 1.85 -13.86 -0.50
N ASN A 56 2.68 -14.89 -0.71
CA ASN A 56 3.94 -14.83 -1.44
C ASN A 56 4.79 -13.60 -1.05
N ARG A 57 4.91 -13.37 0.27
CA ARG A 57 5.63 -12.24 0.86
C ARG A 57 6.70 -12.71 1.83
N SER A 58 7.76 -11.93 1.94
CA SER A 58 8.84 -12.19 2.88
C SER A 58 8.34 -12.33 4.32
N HIS A 59 8.99 -13.23 5.08
CA HIS A 59 8.70 -13.45 6.49
C HIS A 59 8.76 -12.16 7.32
N ASN A 60 9.70 -11.26 7.01
CA ASN A 60 9.78 -9.95 7.64
C ASN A 60 8.54 -9.09 7.40
N THR A 61 8.02 -9.04 6.17
CA THR A 61 6.82 -8.27 5.83
C THR A 61 5.61 -8.76 6.62
N ILE A 62 5.39 -10.08 6.67
CA ILE A 62 4.30 -10.68 7.45
C ILE A 62 4.46 -10.38 8.94
N THR A 63 5.67 -10.53 9.48
CA THR A 63 5.95 -10.27 10.90
C THR A 63 5.74 -8.81 11.26
N TRP A 64 6.21 -7.88 10.42
CA TRP A 64 6.02 -6.44 10.59
C TRP A 64 4.54 -6.07 10.60
N TRP A 65 3.76 -6.59 9.65
CA TRP A 65 2.32 -6.34 9.59
C TRP A 65 1.58 -6.91 10.80
N ILE A 66 1.91 -8.12 11.24
CA ILE A 66 1.32 -8.71 12.45
C ILE A 66 1.61 -7.84 13.68
N GLY A 67 2.84 -7.33 13.82
CA GLY A 67 3.22 -6.41 14.89
C GLY A 67 2.46 -5.09 14.81
N LYS A 68 2.38 -4.50 13.61
CA LYS A 68 1.64 -3.26 13.34
C LYS A 68 0.15 -3.41 13.68
N LEU A 69 -0.47 -4.53 13.31
CA LEU A 69 -1.87 -4.84 13.62
C LEU A 69 -2.13 -4.91 15.13
N LYS A 70 -1.24 -5.55 15.89
CA LYS A 70 -1.33 -5.58 17.36
C LYS A 70 -1.20 -4.18 17.95
N LYS A 71 -0.20 -3.40 17.52
CA LYS A 71 0.03 -2.03 18.02
C LYS A 71 -1.17 -1.11 17.76
N LEU A 72 -1.79 -1.25 16.60
CA LEU A 72 -2.96 -0.45 16.21
C LEU A 72 -4.30 -1.01 16.73
N LYS A 73 -4.30 -2.10 17.52
CA LYS A 73 -5.51 -2.78 17.99
C LYS A 73 -6.50 -3.07 16.84
N PHE A 74 -5.98 -3.50 15.70
CA PHE A 74 -6.72 -3.77 14.46
C PHE A 74 -7.41 -2.55 13.81
N ARG A 75 -7.14 -1.32 14.27
CA ARG A 75 -7.61 -0.10 13.60
C ARG A 75 -6.76 0.17 12.36
N HIS A 76 -7.19 -0.35 11.22
CA HIS A 76 -6.57 -0.11 9.93
C HIS A 76 -7.69 0.09 8.89
N GLU A 77 -7.55 1.08 8.00
CA GLU A 77 -8.57 1.42 6.99
C GLU A 77 -8.93 0.22 6.10
N GLY A 78 -7.94 -0.62 5.81
CA GLY A 78 -8.14 -1.87 5.09
C GLY A 78 -8.82 -3.00 5.86
N ILE A 79 -9.31 -2.81 7.09
CA ILE A 79 -10.02 -3.84 7.86
C ILE A 79 -11.46 -3.37 8.15
N PRO A 80 -12.49 -4.04 7.59
CA PRO A 80 -13.87 -3.67 7.82
C PRO A 80 -14.23 -3.77 9.31
N LEU A 81 -15.16 -2.92 9.76
CA LEU A 81 -15.52 -2.77 11.16
C LEU A 81 -16.00 -4.08 11.80
N GLU A 82 -16.75 -4.88 11.05
CA GLU A 82 -17.22 -6.20 11.47
C GLU A 82 -16.06 -7.16 11.79
N LEU A 83 -15.03 -7.16 10.94
CA LEU A 83 -13.85 -8.00 11.11
C LEU A 83 -13.02 -7.50 12.30
N GLN A 84 -12.90 -6.19 12.51
CA GLN A 84 -12.26 -5.64 13.71
C GLN A 84 -12.92 -6.12 15.01
N ASN A 85 -14.25 -6.15 15.06
CA ASN A 85 -14.98 -6.61 16.25
C ASN A 85 -14.73 -8.09 16.52
N LYS A 86 -14.74 -8.94 15.49
CA LYS A 86 -14.38 -10.36 15.60
C LYS A 86 -12.93 -10.54 16.08
N LEU A 87 -11.98 -9.80 15.50
CA LEU A 87 -10.57 -9.86 15.89
C LEU A 87 -10.35 -9.44 17.36
N LYS A 88 -11.04 -8.38 17.80
CA LYS A 88 -10.99 -7.92 19.20
C LYS A 88 -11.58 -8.97 20.15
N ALA A 89 -12.67 -9.63 19.78
CA ALA A 89 -13.27 -10.68 20.60
C ALA A 89 -12.33 -11.88 20.79
N VAL A 90 -11.66 -12.32 19.72
CA VAL A 90 -10.72 -13.45 19.78
C VAL A 90 -9.44 -13.12 20.55
N THR A 91 -8.98 -11.87 20.51
CA THR A 91 -7.74 -11.45 21.18
C THR A 91 -7.92 -10.96 22.62
N LYS A 92 -9.16 -10.83 23.11
CA LYS A 92 -9.47 -10.45 24.51
C LYS A 92 -9.54 -11.64 25.47
N LYS A 93 -9.37 -12.85 24.96
CA LYS A 93 -9.36 -14.10 25.74
C LYS A 93 -7.94 -14.39 26.23
#